data_AF-A0A959A853-F1
#
_entry.id   AF-A0A959A853-F1
#
_cell.length_a   1.000
_cell.length_b   1.000
_cell.length_c   1.000
_cell.angle_alpha   90.00
_cell.angle_beta   90.00
_cell.angle_gamma   90.00
#
_symmetry.space_group_name_H-M   'P 1'
#
loop_
_entity.id
_entity.type
_entity.pdbx_description
1 polymer ?
#
loop_
_entity_poly.entity_id
_entity_poly.type
_entity_poly.pdbx_seq_one_letter_code
_entity_poly.pdbx_strand_id
1 'polypeptide(L)'
;MNLQKLTDAVHRYKQYLISHPQHDPYWKWESLKIFQETWDIEALDFRTMYERSLENSITRRLWNRENYAPKATMLKFIGLNREYVRQVFQDLFDENKEVEGRMDRFIFYCDELLREYKETYPRSIENSHYHDDNYQMISIYLAFRFPDLYCIYDFENFKRLMEMLGSRDVPKVNDAGRFFKVMRTVYNFIKKEEGILEIHEKRLNPAKHFMGETMLVAEDFYLHTTGKHH
;
A
#
# COMPACT_ATOMS: atom_id res chain seq x y z
N MET A 1 -5.26 21.16 8.52
CA MET A 1 -5.45 21.06 7.07
C MET A 1 -6.47 22.11 6.63
N ASN A 2 -6.25 22.81 5.52
CA ASN A 2 -7.21 23.78 4.97
C ASN A 2 -8.24 23.05 4.07
N LEU A 3 -9.50 23.02 4.49
CA LEU A 3 -10.57 22.30 3.79
C LEU A 3 -10.95 22.92 2.45
N GLN A 4 -10.81 24.25 2.29
CA GLN A 4 -11.05 24.90 1.00
C GLN A 4 -10.01 24.45 -0.02
N LYS A 5 -8.73 24.44 0.36
CA LYS A 5 -7.66 23.95 -0.51
C LYS A 5 -7.86 22.49 -0.93
N LEU A 6 -8.34 21.64 -0.02
CA LEU A 6 -8.68 20.25 -0.34
C LEU A 6 -9.83 20.19 -1.36
N THR A 7 -10.90 20.94 -1.13
CA THR A 7 -12.05 21.02 -2.05
C THR A 7 -11.61 21.45 -3.45
N ASP A 8 -10.82 22.53 -3.53
CA ASP A 8 -10.30 23.03 -4.81
C ASP A 8 -9.38 22.00 -5.50
N ALA A 9 -8.58 21.26 -4.72
CA ALA A 9 -7.72 20.21 -5.25
C ALA A 9 -8.52 19.03 -5.81
N VAL A 10 -9.58 18.59 -5.11
CA VAL A 10 -10.49 17.53 -5.58
C VAL A 10 -11.19 17.94 -6.87
N HIS A 11 -11.65 19.20 -6.95
CA HIS A 11 -12.24 19.72 -8.19
C HIS A 11 -11.24 19.72 -9.36
N ARG A 12 -9.99 20.19 -9.13
CA ARG A 12 -8.94 20.14 -10.16
C ARG A 12 -8.62 18.71 -10.59
N TYR A 13 -8.57 17.78 -9.65
CA TYR A 13 -8.33 16.37 -9.94
C TYR A 13 -9.43 15.77 -10.83
N LYS A 14 -10.70 16.08 -10.58
CA LYS A 14 -11.81 15.69 -11.48
C LYS A 14 -11.60 16.23 -12.90
N GLN A 15 -11.26 17.51 -13.04
CA GLN A 15 -10.98 18.12 -14.37
C GLN A 15 -9.79 17.45 -15.05
N TYR A 16 -8.75 17.09 -14.29
CA TYR A 16 -7.62 16.31 -14.80
C TYR A 16 -8.07 14.95 -15.34
N LEU A 17 -8.85 14.18 -14.58
CA LEU A 17 -9.36 12.89 -15.03
C LEU A 17 -10.17 13.03 -16.32
N ILE A 18 -11.07 14.03 -16.42
CA ILE A 18 -11.89 14.25 -17.63
C ILE A 18 -11.01 14.57 -18.85
N SER A 19 -9.99 15.41 -18.67
CA SER A 19 -9.08 15.83 -19.75
C SER A 19 -8.03 14.79 -20.14
N HIS A 20 -7.81 13.77 -19.30
CA HIS A 20 -6.82 12.70 -19.52
C HIS A 20 -7.50 11.32 -19.46
N PRO A 21 -8.33 10.96 -20.46
CA PRO A 21 -9.02 9.66 -20.49
C PRO A 21 -8.07 8.45 -20.52
N GLN A 22 -6.82 8.64 -20.94
CA GLN A 22 -5.76 7.64 -21.02
C GLN A 22 -4.99 7.43 -19.71
N HIS A 23 -5.31 8.18 -18.64
CA HIS A 23 -4.68 8.00 -17.33
C HIS A 23 -5.03 6.62 -16.75
N ASP A 24 -4.02 5.75 -16.64
CA ASP A 24 -4.17 4.33 -16.25
C ASP A 24 -3.26 3.97 -15.06
N PRO A 25 -3.72 4.16 -13.81
CA PRO A 25 -3.08 3.62 -12.63
C PRO A 25 -3.49 2.16 -12.33
N TYR A 26 -4.27 1.50 -13.20
CA TYR A 26 -5.11 0.35 -12.84
C TYR A 26 -4.37 -0.98 -12.69
N TRP A 27 -3.10 -1.04 -13.05
CA TRP A 27 -2.24 -2.17 -12.71
C TRP A 27 -2.23 -2.44 -11.19
N LYS A 28 -2.39 -1.44 -10.31
CA LYS A 28 -2.54 -1.67 -8.85
C LYS A 28 -3.88 -2.30 -8.48
N TRP A 29 -4.95 -2.00 -9.23
CA TRP A 29 -6.27 -2.59 -9.01
C TRP A 29 -6.29 -4.07 -9.39
N GLU A 30 -5.50 -4.47 -10.39
CA GLU A 30 -5.26 -5.89 -10.68
C GLU A 30 -4.58 -6.57 -9.49
N SER A 31 -3.50 -6.00 -8.97
CA SER A 31 -2.82 -6.55 -7.79
C SER A 31 -3.73 -6.63 -6.56
N LEU A 32 -4.55 -5.61 -6.32
CA LEU A 32 -5.54 -5.62 -5.25
C LEU A 32 -6.56 -6.75 -5.44
N LYS A 33 -7.07 -6.94 -6.67
CA LYS A 33 -8.00 -8.03 -6.98
C LYS A 33 -7.37 -9.38 -6.70
N ILE A 34 -6.18 -9.61 -7.24
CA ILE A 34 -5.44 -10.86 -7.06
C ILE A 34 -5.24 -11.13 -5.56
N PHE A 35 -4.77 -10.14 -4.80
CA PHE A 35 -4.58 -10.30 -3.37
C PHE A 35 -5.89 -10.66 -2.64
N GLN A 36 -6.99 -9.96 -2.92
CA GLN A 36 -8.29 -10.22 -2.30
C GLN A 36 -8.86 -11.60 -2.65
N GLU A 37 -8.58 -12.13 -3.84
CA GLU A 37 -9.05 -13.45 -4.29
C GLU A 37 -8.18 -14.62 -3.81
N THR A 38 -6.93 -14.36 -3.41
CA THR A 38 -5.94 -15.41 -3.13
C THR A 38 -5.43 -15.43 -1.69
N TRP A 39 -5.44 -14.29 -0.99
CA TRP A 39 -4.90 -14.21 0.36
C TRP A 39 -5.78 -14.99 1.35
N ASP A 40 -5.20 -16.04 1.93
CA ASP A 40 -5.80 -16.82 3.01
C ASP A 40 -4.75 -17.05 4.11
N ILE A 41 -4.94 -16.36 5.24
CA ILE A 41 -3.99 -16.42 6.36
C ILE A 41 -3.88 -17.83 6.96
N GLU A 42 -4.93 -18.65 6.84
CA GLU A 42 -4.98 -20.02 7.35
C GLU A 42 -4.58 -21.08 6.29
N ALA A 43 -4.09 -20.64 5.12
CA ALA A 43 -3.69 -21.55 4.06
C ALA A 43 -2.63 -22.55 4.53
N LEU A 44 -2.88 -23.84 4.24
CA LEU A 44 -1.94 -24.93 4.51
C LEU A 44 -0.63 -24.74 3.74
N ASP A 45 -0.72 -24.42 2.44
CA ASP A 45 0.42 -24.00 1.63
C ASP A 45 0.54 -22.47 1.62
N PHE A 46 0.95 -21.93 2.76
CA PHE A 46 1.12 -20.49 2.96
C PHE A 46 2.13 -19.87 1.98
N ARG A 47 3.13 -20.63 1.53
CA ARG A 47 4.16 -20.13 0.60
C ARG A 47 3.57 -19.86 -0.78
N THR A 48 2.87 -20.84 -1.35
CA THR A 48 2.21 -20.68 -2.65
C THR A 48 1.09 -19.64 -2.58
N MET A 49 0.33 -19.60 -1.48
CA MET A 49 -0.68 -18.57 -1.23
C MET A 49 -0.05 -17.17 -1.27
N TYR A 50 1.01 -16.94 -0.50
CA TYR A 50 1.72 -15.66 -0.46
C TYR A 50 2.30 -15.28 -1.83
N GLU A 51 2.90 -16.23 -2.53
CA GLU A 51 3.46 -16.00 -3.86
C GLU A 51 2.40 -15.52 -4.84
N ARG A 52 1.24 -16.20 -4.89
CA ARG A 52 0.12 -15.87 -5.79
C ARG A 52 -0.56 -14.56 -5.41
N SER A 53 -0.62 -14.22 -4.13
CA SER A 53 -1.22 -12.97 -3.63
C SER A 53 -0.51 -11.71 -4.10
N LEU A 54 0.75 -11.82 -4.50
CA LEU A 54 1.56 -10.72 -5.03
C LEU A 54 1.94 -10.99 -6.48
N GLU A 55 0.98 -11.42 -7.29
CA GLU A 55 1.11 -11.49 -8.74
C GLU A 55 0.48 -10.28 -9.42
N ASN A 56 0.90 -10.06 -10.67
CA ASN A 56 0.38 -9.02 -11.56
C ASN A 56 0.83 -9.35 -12.98
N SER A 57 -0.07 -9.25 -13.96
CA SER A 57 0.20 -9.62 -15.35
C SER A 57 1.02 -8.58 -16.12
N ILE A 58 1.13 -7.35 -15.61
CA ILE A 58 1.74 -6.20 -16.30
C ILE A 58 3.09 -5.82 -15.68
N THR A 59 3.19 -5.76 -14.35
CA THR A 59 4.38 -5.24 -13.67
C THR A 59 4.54 -5.79 -12.25
N ARG A 60 5.79 -5.90 -11.78
CA ARG A 60 6.12 -6.36 -10.42
C ARG A 60 6.64 -5.23 -9.52
N ARG A 61 6.54 -3.97 -9.97
CA ARG A 61 7.22 -2.81 -9.35
C ARG A 61 6.86 -2.51 -7.89
N LEU A 62 5.72 -3.01 -7.40
CA LEU A 62 5.34 -2.89 -5.98
C LEU A 62 6.26 -3.68 -5.05
N TRP A 63 6.81 -4.80 -5.50
CA TRP A 63 7.58 -5.73 -4.65
C TRP A 63 8.83 -6.28 -5.31
N ASN A 64 9.19 -5.78 -6.49
CA ASN A 64 10.42 -6.10 -7.19
C ASN A 64 10.83 -4.93 -8.11
N ARG A 65 11.96 -4.30 -7.79
CA ARG A 65 12.66 -3.28 -8.59
C ARG A 65 14.16 -3.38 -8.29
N GLU A 66 14.97 -2.55 -8.94
CA GLU A 66 16.42 -2.53 -8.70
C GLU A 66 16.74 -2.34 -7.21
N ASN A 67 17.55 -3.24 -6.65
CA ASN A 67 17.94 -3.27 -5.24
C ASN A 67 16.77 -3.28 -4.24
N TYR A 68 15.63 -3.86 -4.62
CA TYR A 68 14.46 -3.95 -3.73
C TYR A 68 13.59 -5.16 -4.11
N ALA A 69 13.58 -6.18 -3.24
CA ALA A 69 12.90 -7.45 -3.50
C ALA A 69 12.19 -8.04 -2.26
N PRO A 70 11.30 -7.28 -1.58
CA PRO A 70 10.62 -7.74 -0.36
C PRO A 70 9.85 -9.05 -0.56
N LYS A 71 9.18 -9.25 -1.71
CA LYS A 71 8.47 -10.50 -2.00
C LYS A 71 9.41 -11.71 -1.96
N ALA A 72 10.58 -11.59 -2.59
CA ALA A 72 11.55 -12.68 -2.66
C ALA A 72 12.14 -12.99 -1.28
N THR A 73 12.42 -11.96 -0.47
CA THR A 73 12.92 -12.16 0.90
C THR A 73 11.86 -12.77 1.81
N MET A 74 10.61 -12.33 1.72
CA MET A 74 9.53 -12.94 2.50
C MET A 74 9.30 -14.41 2.15
N LEU A 75 9.44 -14.79 0.86
CA LEU A 75 9.39 -16.21 0.45
C LEU A 75 10.53 -17.05 1.06
N LYS A 76 11.70 -16.46 1.29
CA LYS A 76 12.81 -17.10 2.03
C LYS A 76 12.46 -17.27 3.50
N PHE A 77 11.89 -16.25 4.13
CA PHE A 77 11.44 -16.32 5.52
C PHE A 77 10.32 -17.35 5.72
N ILE A 78 9.37 -17.45 4.80
CA ILE A 78 8.33 -18.49 4.84
C ILE A 78 8.96 -19.89 4.71
N GLY A 79 10.00 -20.03 3.88
CA GLY A 79 10.76 -21.27 3.75
C GLY A 79 11.56 -21.64 5.01
N LEU A 80 12.03 -20.63 5.76
CA LEU A 80 12.73 -20.80 7.04
C LEU A 80 11.76 -21.19 8.16
N ASN A 81 10.73 -20.37 8.39
CA ASN A 81 9.77 -20.54 9.49
C ASN A 81 8.37 -20.02 9.11
N ARG A 82 7.63 -20.86 8.39
CA ARG A 82 6.27 -20.55 7.87
C ARG A 82 5.31 -20.06 8.95
N GLU A 83 5.27 -20.75 10.10
CA GLU A 83 4.29 -20.49 11.15
C GLU A 83 4.58 -19.16 11.85
N TYR A 84 5.86 -18.83 12.06
CA TYR A 84 6.24 -17.53 12.58
C TYR A 84 5.85 -16.41 11.60
N VAL A 85 6.13 -16.55 10.31
CA VAL A 85 5.70 -15.56 9.31
C VAL A 85 4.18 -15.41 9.26
N ARG A 86 3.41 -16.50 9.41
CA ARG A 86 1.95 -16.41 9.52
C ARG A 86 1.53 -15.55 10.71
N GLN A 87 2.14 -15.74 11.88
CA GLN A 87 1.88 -14.94 13.08
C GLN A 87 2.25 -13.46 12.88
N VAL A 88 3.35 -13.18 12.18
CA VAL A 88 3.76 -11.81 11.82
C VAL A 88 2.68 -11.10 11.00
N PHE A 89 2.09 -11.77 9.99
CA PHE A 89 0.96 -11.21 9.24
C PHE A 89 -0.34 -11.15 10.05
N GLN A 90 -0.61 -12.11 10.93
CA GLN A 90 -1.77 -12.06 11.83
C GLN A 90 -1.69 -10.83 12.76
N ASP A 91 -0.52 -10.53 13.33
CA ASP A 91 -0.32 -9.32 14.14
C ASP A 91 -0.44 -8.04 13.30
N LEU A 92 0.11 -8.02 12.08
CA LEU A 92 -0.06 -6.89 11.17
C LEU A 92 -1.53 -6.62 10.83
N PHE A 93 -2.36 -7.65 10.75
CA PHE A 93 -3.77 -7.50 10.37
C PHE A 93 -4.75 -7.43 11.55
N ASP A 94 -4.25 -7.37 12.79
CA ASP A 94 -5.08 -7.23 13.98
C ASP A 94 -5.55 -5.77 14.17
N GLU A 95 -6.68 -5.42 13.56
CA GLU A 95 -7.27 -4.08 13.62
C GLU A 95 -7.69 -3.63 15.04
N ASN A 96 -7.59 -4.49 16.07
CA ASN A 96 -7.77 -4.10 17.47
C ASN A 96 -6.56 -3.36 18.05
N LYS A 97 -5.41 -3.38 17.35
CA LYS A 97 -4.18 -2.71 17.75
C LYS A 97 -3.92 -1.49 16.87
N GLU A 98 -3.28 -0.49 17.47
CA GLU A 98 -2.86 0.74 16.79
C GLU A 98 -1.94 0.40 15.59
N VAL A 99 -2.15 1.08 14.47
CA VAL A 99 -1.57 0.70 13.18
C VAL A 99 -0.06 0.91 13.15
N GLU A 100 0.46 2.03 13.65
CA GLU A 100 1.90 2.26 13.68
C GLU A 100 2.60 1.20 14.55
N GLY A 101 2.02 0.88 15.71
CA GLY A 101 2.54 -0.20 16.56
C GLY A 101 2.56 -1.57 15.87
N ARG A 102 1.59 -1.88 14.99
CA ARG A 102 1.61 -3.11 14.17
C ARG A 102 2.69 -3.08 13.11
N MET A 103 2.87 -1.95 12.44
CA MET A 103 3.88 -1.78 11.40
C MET A 103 5.29 -1.85 11.98
N ASP A 104 5.53 -1.24 13.14
CA ASP A 104 6.81 -1.32 13.87
C ASP A 104 7.14 -2.74 14.31
N ARG A 105 6.16 -3.47 14.87
CA ARG A 105 6.36 -4.88 15.21
C ARG A 105 6.63 -5.73 13.99
N PHE A 106 5.97 -5.47 12.87
CA PHE A 106 6.26 -6.19 11.62
C PHE A 106 7.72 -6.00 11.17
N ILE A 107 8.26 -4.78 11.26
CA ILE A 107 9.69 -4.52 10.97
C ILE A 107 10.57 -5.31 11.94
N PHE A 108 10.30 -5.21 13.24
CA PHE A 108 11.05 -5.92 14.27
C PHE A 108 11.08 -7.44 14.02
N TYR A 109 9.94 -8.05 13.68
CA TYR A 109 9.90 -9.48 13.38
C TYR A 109 10.67 -9.83 12.09
N CYS A 110 10.68 -8.94 11.09
CA CYS A 110 11.51 -9.13 9.90
C CYS A 110 13.02 -9.04 10.21
N ASP A 111 13.44 -8.19 11.14
CA ASP A 111 14.83 -8.13 11.62
C ASP A 111 15.25 -9.44 12.28
N GLU A 112 14.37 -10.00 13.13
CA GLU A 112 14.62 -11.29 13.77
C GLU A 112 14.71 -12.44 12.76
N LEU A 113 13.79 -12.49 11.80
CA LEU A 113 13.80 -13.45 10.70
C LEU A 113 15.07 -13.32 9.85
N LEU A 114 15.53 -12.10 9.57
CA LEU A 114 16.77 -11.86 8.83
C LEU A 114 18.00 -12.37 9.61
N ARG A 115 18.05 -12.12 10.92
CA ARG A 115 19.11 -12.64 11.79
C ARG A 115 19.14 -14.16 11.77
N GLU A 116 17.99 -14.81 12.02
CA GLU A 116 17.86 -16.28 12.02
C GLU A 116 18.22 -16.87 10.66
N TYR A 117 17.79 -16.22 9.57
CA TYR A 117 18.14 -16.64 8.21
C TYR A 117 19.65 -16.60 7.96
N LYS A 118 20.36 -15.58 8.44
CA LYS A 118 21.82 -15.48 8.31
C LYS A 118 22.56 -16.48 9.19
N GLU A 119 22.05 -16.79 10.37
CA GLU A 119 22.60 -17.84 11.24
C GLU A 119 22.43 -19.24 10.61
N THR A 120 21.26 -19.50 10.03
CA THR A 120 20.94 -20.76 9.34
C THR A 120 21.70 -20.93 8.03
N TYR A 121 21.92 -19.82 7.30
CA TYR A 121 22.61 -19.80 6.02
C TYR A 121 23.82 -18.84 6.06
N PRO A 122 24.95 -19.19 6.71
CA PRO A 122 26.08 -18.28 6.92
C PRO A 122 26.75 -17.75 5.65
N ARG A 123 26.55 -18.42 4.50
CA ARG A 123 27.07 -17.99 3.19
C ARG A 123 26.10 -17.11 2.41
N SER A 124 24.93 -16.83 2.97
CA SER A 124 23.93 -16.01 2.31
C SER A 124 24.41 -14.56 2.18
N ILE A 125 24.09 -13.95 1.04
CA ILE A 125 24.35 -12.54 0.77
C ILE A 125 23.19 -11.62 1.23
N GLU A 126 22.11 -12.20 1.76
CA GLU A 126 20.96 -11.44 2.22
C GLU A 126 21.34 -10.55 3.40
N ASN A 127 21.15 -9.24 3.23
CA ASN A 127 21.46 -8.24 4.25
C ASN A 127 20.30 -7.24 4.47
N SER A 128 19.16 -7.44 3.82
CA SER A 128 17.96 -6.62 4.00
C SER A 128 16.71 -7.47 3.78
N HIS A 129 15.64 -7.11 4.50
CA HIS A 129 14.31 -7.63 4.27
C HIS A 129 13.42 -6.66 3.48
N TYR A 130 13.86 -5.42 3.23
CA TYR A 130 13.15 -4.39 2.46
C TYR A 130 11.79 -3.94 3.03
N HIS A 131 11.50 -4.24 4.30
CA HIS A 131 10.26 -3.79 4.97
C HIS A 131 10.50 -2.63 5.95
N ASP A 132 11.77 -2.26 6.15
CA ASP A 132 12.26 -1.05 6.81
C ASP A 132 12.26 0.17 5.85
N ASP A 133 11.40 0.14 4.83
CA ASP A 133 11.37 1.06 3.69
C ASP A 133 10.48 2.29 3.90
N ASN A 134 10.52 2.86 5.11
CA ASN A 134 9.56 3.86 5.57
C ASN A 134 8.11 3.40 5.41
N TYR A 135 7.83 2.14 5.81
CA TYR A 135 6.50 1.54 5.81
C TYR A 135 5.83 1.35 4.43
N GLN A 136 6.53 1.56 3.32
CA GLN A 136 5.93 1.47 2.00
C GLN A 136 5.40 0.06 1.72
N MET A 137 6.23 -0.99 1.86
CA MET A 137 5.76 -2.37 1.61
C MET A 137 4.66 -2.79 2.59
N ILE A 138 4.81 -2.42 3.86
CA ILE A 138 3.84 -2.77 4.91
C ILE A 138 2.48 -2.12 4.63
N SER A 139 2.48 -0.87 4.17
CA SER A 139 1.25 -0.17 3.78
C SER A 139 0.57 -0.80 2.56
N ILE A 140 1.31 -1.45 1.64
CA ILE A 140 0.74 -2.20 0.52
C ILE A 140 -0.01 -3.42 1.07
N TYR A 141 0.56 -4.17 2.01
CA TYR A 141 -0.16 -5.29 2.64
C TYR A 141 -1.45 -4.84 3.32
N LEU A 142 -1.40 -3.73 4.07
CA LEU A 142 -2.58 -3.17 4.73
C LEU A 142 -3.62 -2.68 3.72
N ALA A 143 -3.22 -1.92 2.70
CA ALA A 143 -4.09 -1.41 1.64
C ALA A 143 -4.68 -2.54 0.79
N PHE A 144 -4.00 -3.68 0.67
CA PHE A 144 -4.53 -4.82 -0.04
C PHE A 144 -5.41 -5.71 0.83
N ARG A 145 -5.15 -5.81 2.14
CA ARG A 145 -5.98 -6.59 3.07
C ARG A 145 -7.27 -5.86 3.46
N PHE A 146 -7.22 -4.55 3.66
CA PHE A 146 -8.36 -3.69 4.02
C PHE A 146 -8.41 -2.46 3.09
N PRO A 147 -8.83 -2.66 1.83
CA PRO A 147 -8.76 -1.64 0.78
C PRO A 147 -9.55 -0.37 1.06
N ASP A 148 -10.60 -0.45 1.86
CA ASP A 148 -11.45 0.66 2.29
C ASP A 148 -10.87 1.46 3.47
N LEU A 149 -9.84 0.94 4.16
CA LEU A 149 -9.28 1.56 5.37
C LEU A 149 -7.91 2.18 5.18
N TYR A 150 -7.05 1.57 4.35
CA TYR A 150 -5.64 1.94 4.20
C TYR A 150 -5.29 2.35 2.77
N CYS A 151 -4.56 3.45 2.67
CA CYS A 151 -3.94 3.92 1.43
C CYS A 151 -2.46 3.50 1.43
N ILE A 152 -1.85 3.31 0.27
CA ILE A 152 -0.40 3.06 0.18
C ILE A 152 0.36 4.31 0.65
N TYR A 153 1.31 4.13 1.56
CA TYR A 153 2.07 5.17 2.21
C TYR A 153 3.35 5.54 1.43
N ASP A 154 3.65 6.83 1.38
CA ASP A 154 4.90 7.38 0.86
C ASP A 154 5.20 8.66 1.67
N PHE A 155 6.26 8.66 2.47
CA PHE A 155 6.52 9.77 3.39
C PHE A 155 6.74 11.11 2.68
N GLU A 156 7.47 11.10 1.56
CA GLU A 156 7.80 12.33 0.82
C GLU A 156 6.57 12.98 0.19
N ASN A 157 5.73 12.17 -0.44
CA ASN A 157 4.47 12.65 -0.97
C ASN A 157 3.53 13.08 0.16
N PHE A 158 3.53 12.44 1.34
CA PHE A 158 2.70 12.86 2.46
C PHE A 158 3.07 14.26 2.95
N LYS A 159 4.37 14.56 3.07
CA LYS A 159 4.84 15.92 3.37
C LYS A 159 4.32 16.94 2.36
N ARG A 160 4.50 16.66 1.06
CA ARG A 160 4.03 17.53 -0.03
C ARG A 160 2.51 17.76 0.02
N LEU A 161 1.74 16.72 0.29
CA LEU A 161 0.28 16.81 0.45
C LEU A 161 -0.06 17.75 1.61
N MET A 162 0.60 17.59 2.76
CA MET A 162 0.36 18.43 3.94
C MET A 162 0.71 19.90 3.71
N GLU A 163 1.82 20.17 3.01
CA GLU A 163 2.23 21.53 2.60
C GLU A 163 1.21 22.15 1.63
N MET A 164 0.83 21.41 0.58
CA MET A 164 -0.15 21.85 -0.41
C MET A 164 -1.48 22.21 0.26
N LEU A 165 -1.94 21.37 1.18
CA LEU A 165 -3.15 21.59 1.96
C LEU A 165 -2.98 22.63 3.09
N GLY A 166 -1.85 23.34 3.13
CA GLY A 166 -1.60 24.45 4.05
C GLY A 166 -1.55 24.03 5.52
N SER A 167 -1.08 22.82 5.82
CA SER A 167 -0.80 22.43 7.20
C SER A 167 0.38 23.23 7.74
N ARG A 168 0.25 23.76 8.96
CA ARG A 168 1.36 24.38 9.70
C ARG A 168 2.25 23.35 10.39
N ASP A 169 1.72 22.15 10.55
CA ASP A 169 2.37 21.02 11.18
C ASP A 169 2.54 19.93 10.11
N VAL A 170 3.71 19.94 9.47
CA VAL A 170 4.13 19.00 8.44
C VAL A 170 4.99 17.93 9.11
N PRO A 171 4.73 16.63 8.87
CA PRO A 171 5.45 15.56 9.54
C PRO A 171 6.94 15.58 9.19
N LYS A 172 7.79 15.43 10.21
CA LYS A 172 9.26 15.42 10.08
C LYS A 172 9.87 14.02 10.10
N VAL A 173 9.11 13.06 10.62
CA VAL A 173 9.42 11.64 10.68
C VAL A 173 8.19 10.87 10.18
N ASN A 174 8.32 9.55 10.01
CA ASN A 174 7.17 8.73 9.62
C ASN A 174 6.00 8.93 10.59
N ASP A 175 4.81 9.10 10.00
CA ASP A 175 3.56 9.42 10.71
C ASP A 175 2.41 8.75 9.94
N ALA A 176 2.52 7.43 9.79
CA ALA A 176 1.61 6.60 9.00
C ALA A 176 0.19 6.63 9.59
N GLY A 177 0.08 6.65 10.92
CA GLY A 177 -1.19 6.74 11.63
C GLY A 177 -1.96 8.01 11.26
N ARG A 178 -1.29 9.17 11.22
CA ARG A 178 -1.91 10.43 10.74
C ARG A 178 -2.16 10.39 9.25
N PHE A 179 -1.24 9.84 8.45
CA PHE A 179 -1.44 9.70 7.01
C PHE A 179 -2.75 8.97 6.70
N PHE A 180 -3.00 7.80 7.29
CA PHE A 180 -4.22 7.05 7.03
C PHE A 180 -5.49 7.83 7.43
N LYS A 181 -5.45 8.60 8.53
CA LYS A 181 -6.55 9.49 8.93
C LYS A 181 -6.79 10.62 7.91
N VAL A 182 -5.71 11.22 7.40
CA VAL A 182 -5.79 12.25 6.36
C VAL A 182 -6.33 11.66 5.07
N MET A 183 -5.85 10.50 4.64
CA MET A 183 -6.31 9.84 3.41
C MET A 183 -7.78 9.43 3.47
N ARG A 184 -8.28 8.96 4.62
CA ARG A 184 -9.73 8.76 4.83
C ARG A 184 -10.52 10.06 4.67
N THR A 185 -9.99 11.18 5.17
CA THR A 185 -10.63 12.49 5.00
C THR A 185 -10.64 12.90 3.53
N VAL A 186 -9.51 12.77 2.83
CA VAL A 186 -9.40 13.03 1.38
C VAL A 186 -10.40 12.18 0.61
N TYR A 187 -10.48 10.88 0.90
CA TYR A 187 -11.40 9.98 0.23
C TYR A 187 -12.87 10.37 0.45
N ASN A 188 -13.24 10.80 1.66
CA ASN A 188 -14.58 11.33 1.93
C ASN A 188 -14.92 12.59 1.12
N PHE A 189 -13.94 13.44 0.81
CA PHE A 189 -14.16 14.58 -0.08
C PHE A 189 -14.30 14.13 -1.54
N ILE A 190 -13.50 13.15 -1.98
CA ILE A 190 -13.63 12.56 -3.31
C ILE A 190 -15.01 11.92 -3.51
N LYS A 191 -15.52 11.15 -2.53
CA LYS A 191 -16.85 10.52 -2.60
C LYS A 191 -18.00 11.53 -2.70
N LYS A 192 -17.81 12.75 -2.19
CA LYS A 192 -18.80 13.83 -2.24
C LYS A 192 -18.78 14.60 -3.56
N GLU A 193 -17.66 14.57 -4.29
CA GLU A 193 -17.55 15.18 -5.61
C GLU A 193 -18.12 14.22 -6.66
N GLU A 194 -19.34 14.49 -7.10
CA GLU A 194 -20.05 13.68 -8.10
C GLU A 194 -19.19 13.45 -9.36
N GLY A 195 -19.18 12.24 -9.90
CA GLY A 195 -18.50 11.92 -11.17
C GLY A 195 -17.10 11.32 -11.01
N ILE A 196 -16.36 11.55 -9.92
CA ILE A 196 -14.99 11.01 -9.81
C ILE A 196 -15.01 9.48 -9.74
N LEU A 197 -15.88 8.90 -8.91
CA LEU A 197 -15.93 7.45 -8.74
C LEU A 197 -16.41 6.76 -10.03
N GLU A 198 -17.38 7.36 -10.72
CA GLU A 198 -17.90 6.87 -12.00
C GLU A 198 -16.84 6.91 -13.11
N ILE A 199 -15.95 7.92 -13.10
CA ILE A 199 -14.82 7.98 -14.04
C ILE A 199 -13.85 6.82 -13.79
N HIS A 200 -13.52 6.54 -12.52
CA HIS A 200 -12.67 5.41 -12.18
C HIS A 200 -13.33 4.08 -12.56
N GLU A 201 -14.58 3.86 -12.16
CA GLU A 201 -15.33 2.64 -12.44
C GLU A 201 -15.38 2.31 -13.95
N LYS A 202 -15.66 3.31 -14.80
CA LYS A 202 -15.73 3.14 -16.26
C LYS A 202 -14.41 2.71 -16.90
N ARG A 203 -13.28 2.95 -16.25
CA ARG A 203 -11.94 2.58 -16.74
C ARG A 203 -11.48 1.22 -16.24
N LEU A 204 -12.17 0.66 -15.24
CA LEU A 204 -11.85 -0.66 -14.73
C LEU A 204 -12.41 -1.76 -15.64
N ASN A 205 -11.65 -2.84 -15.76
CA ASN A 205 -12.11 -4.06 -16.40
C ASN A 205 -12.52 -5.05 -15.29
N PRO A 206 -13.81 -5.41 -15.14
CA PRO A 206 -14.25 -6.31 -14.07
C PRO A 206 -13.56 -7.67 -14.05
N ALA A 207 -13.09 -8.17 -15.20
CA ALA A 207 -12.34 -9.42 -15.28
C ALA A 207 -10.94 -9.30 -14.66
N LYS A 208 -10.31 -8.12 -14.72
CA LYS A 208 -8.92 -7.90 -14.31
C LYS A 208 -8.76 -7.11 -13.02
N HIS A 209 -9.67 -6.19 -12.73
CA HIS A 209 -9.49 -5.14 -11.73
C HIS A 209 -10.48 -5.30 -10.57
N PHE A 210 -10.05 -4.89 -9.37
CA PHE A 210 -10.89 -4.87 -8.19
C PHE A 210 -12.02 -3.84 -8.36
N MET A 211 -13.28 -4.25 -8.23
CA MET A 211 -14.43 -3.36 -8.45
C MET A 211 -15.03 -2.80 -7.15
N GLY A 212 -14.50 -3.20 -5.98
CA GLY A 212 -14.98 -2.77 -4.68
C GLY A 212 -14.46 -1.39 -4.25
N GLU A 213 -14.95 -0.93 -3.10
CA GLU A 213 -14.46 0.30 -2.47
C GLU A 213 -12.98 0.20 -2.13
N THR A 214 -12.19 1.21 -2.52
CA THR A 214 -10.75 1.20 -2.28
C THR A 214 -10.15 2.60 -2.18
N MET A 215 -9.20 2.74 -1.27
CA MET A 215 -8.33 3.91 -1.08
C MET A 215 -7.36 4.13 -2.23
N LEU A 216 -7.23 3.19 -3.18
CA LEU A 216 -6.40 3.43 -4.37
C LEU A 216 -6.90 4.65 -5.19
N VAL A 217 -8.20 4.99 -5.12
CA VAL A 217 -8.73 6.25 -5.70
C VAL A 217 -8.12 7.47 -4.99
N ALA A 218 -8.03 7.42 -3.66
CA ALA A 218 -7.41 8.48 -2.87
C ALA A 218 -5.89 8.53 -3.09
N GLU A 219 -5.25 7.37 -3.30
CA GLU A 219 -3.85 7.26 -3.69
C GLU A 219 -3.59 7.94 -5.05
N ASP A 220 -4.44 7.71 -6.05
CA ASP A 220 -4.30 8.31 -7.37
C ASP A 220 -4.40 9.84 -7.31
N PHE A 221 -5.39 10.37 -6.57
CA PHE A 221 -5.48 11.80 -6.24
C PHE A 221 -4.20 12.32 -5.57
N TYR A 222 -3.71 11.57 -4.60
CA TYR A 222 -2.53 11.91 -3.82
C TYR A 222 -1.26 11.97 -4.68
N LEU A 223 -1.07 11.02 -5.58
CA LEU A 223 0.06 10.98 -6.50
C LEU A 223 -0.02 12.10 -7.54
N HIS A 224 -1.22 12.33 -8.10
CA HIS A 224 -1.48 13.45 -9.00
C HIS A 224 -1.13 14.80 -8.34
N THR A 225 -1.64 15.03 -7.13
CA THR A 225 -1.46 16.33 -6.43
C THR A 225 -0.04 16.57 -5.91
N THR A 226 0.77 15.54 -5.74
CA THR A 226 2.16 15.65 -5.23
C THR A 226 3.21 15.61 -6.35
N GLY A 227 2.76 15.56 -7.61
CA GLY A 227 3.62 15.69 -8.80
C GLY A 227 4.40 14.44 -9.18
N LYS A 228 4.02 13.26 -8.67
CA LYS A 228 4.53 11.98 -9.20
C LYS A 228 3.53 11.47 -10.24
N HIS A 229 3.85 11.64 -11.52
CA HIS A 229 3.14 10.92 -12.59
C HIS A 229 3.62 9.45 -12.62
N HIS A 230 2.69 8.53 -12.90
CA HIS A 230 2.84 7.07 -12.83
C HIS A 230 3.78 6.45 -13.86
#